data_AF-A0A0Q4QSV1-F1
#
_entry.id   AF-A0A0Q4QSV1-F1
#
_cell.length_a   1.000
_cell.length_b   1.000
_cell.length_c   1.000
_cell.angle_alpha   90.00
_cell.angle_beta   90.00
_cell.angle_gamma   90.00
#
_symmetry.space_group_name_H-M   'P 1'
#
loop_
_entity.id
_entity.type
_entity.pdbx_description
1 polymer ?
#
loop_
_entity_poly.entity_id
_entity_poly.type
_entity_poly.pdbx_seq_one_letter_code
_entity_poly.pdbx_strand_id
1 'polypeptide(L)'
;MEEERVNGREMFAAMSRQEKTAWLLLAAFGLSAGLVGWRLFFSDAALGKNVVYPAWYLFWVGYFFFIRKDRTVAADERDRIIQAHGVRAGYAALALMLVVVSVLAEGYGEFVASRTGYWLANFLVWLVCLSVSLHAAVMVWHYWRDRR
;
A
#
# COMPACT_ATOMS: atom_id res chain seq x y z
N MET A 1 -28.63 18.76 -6.89
CA MET A 1 -27.56 17.78 -7.21
C MET A 1 -26.32 18.40 -7.86
N GLU A 2 -26.23 19.73 -8.03
CA GLU A 2 -25.02 20.39 -8.59
C GLU A 2 -24.06 20.95 -7.53
N GLU A 3 -24.55 21.34 -6.34
CA GLU A 3 -23.70 21.87 -5.25
C GLU A 3 -22.69 20.85 -4.70
N GLU A 4 -23.03 19.56 -4.70
CA GLU A 4 -22.14 18.52 -4.20
C GLU A 4 -20.96 18.24 -5.16
N ARG A 5 -21.14 18.49 -6.47
CA ARG A 5 -20.10 18.27 -7.49
C ARG A 5 -19.07 19.40 -7.53
N VAL A 6 -19.46 20.62 -7.16
CA VAL A 6 -18.56 21.77 -7.04
C VAL A 6 -17.59 21.55 -5.87
N ASN A 7 -18.11 21.06 -4.74
CA ASN A 7 -17.33 20.81 -3.53
C ASN A 7 -16.19 19.79 -3.75
N GLY A 8 -16.45 18.70 -4.50
CA GLY A 8 -15.42 17.71 -4.82
C GLY A 8 -14.29 18.26 -5.69
N ARG A 9 -14.59 19.03 -6.73
CA ARG A 9 -13.59 19.61 -7.64
C ARG A 9 -12.72 20.67 -6.96
N GLU A 10 -13.31 21.50 -6.10
CA GLU A 10 -12.56 22.48 -5.29
C GLU A 10 -11.69 21.80 -4.24
N MET A 11 -12.19 20.73 -3.61
CA MET A 11 -11.40 19.92 -2.68
C MET A 11 -10.19 19.29 -3.39
N PHE A 12 -10.35 18.77 -4.63
CA PHE A 12 -9.25 18.28 -5.44
C PHE A 12 -8.30 19.38 -5.92
N ALA A 13 -8.80 20.60 -6.18
CA ALA A 13 -7.98 21.74 -6.54
C ALA A 13 -7.10 22.21 -5.36
N ALA A 14 -7.61 22.12 -4.13
CA ALA A 14 -6.91 22.51 -2.90
C ALA A 14 -5.87 21.48 -2.40
N MET A 15 -5.87 20.24 -2.89
CA MET A 15 -4.91 19.22 -2.40
C MET A 15 -3.53 19.39 -3.01
N SER A 16 -2.50 19.25 -2.17
CA SER A 16 -1.12 19.16 -2.64
C SER A 16 -0.93 17.92 -3.54
N ARG A 17 0.07 17.97 -4.43
CA ARG A 17 0.40 16.83 -5.30
C ARG A 17 0.75 15.57 -4.50
N GLN A 18 1.36 15.73 -3.33
CA GLN A 18 1.73 14.62 -2.45
C GLN A 18 0.50 13.96 -1.83
N GLU A 19 -0.48 14.75 -1.43
CA GLU A 19 -1.71 14.22 -0.88
C GLU A 19 -2.54 13.45 -1.93
N LYS A 20 -2.64 13.99 -3.16
CA LYS A 20 -3.27 13.26 -4.28
C LYS A 20 -2.59 11.91 -4.51
N THR A 21 -1.27 11.90 -4.46
CA THR A 21 -0.47 10.68 -4.60
C THR A 21 -0.74 9.70 -3.45
N ALA A 22 -0.84 10.19 -2.20
CA ALA A 22 -1.16 9.35 -1.06
C ALA A 22 -2.53 8.68 -1.19
N TRP A 23 -3.56 9.41 -1.65
CA TRP A 23 -4.87 8.84 -1.94
C TRP A 23 -4.84 7.80 -3.06
N LEU A 24 -4.10 8.07 -4.15
CA LEU A 24 -3.95 7.13 -5.25
C LEU A 24 -3.24 5.84 -4.80
N LEU A 25 -2.18 5.97 -3.99
CA LEU A 25 -1.47 4.82 -3.42
C LEU A 25 -2.41 4.01 -2.52
N LEU A 26 -3.16 4.68 -1.65
CA LEU A 26 -4.11 4.01 -0.76
C LEU A 26 -5.18 3.24 -1.55
N ALA A 27 -5.76 3.86 -2.57
CA ALA A 27 -6.77 3.21 -3.40
C ALA A 27 -6.17 2.03 -4.16
N ALA A 28 -5.03 2.21 -4.83
CA ALA A 28 -4.40 1.18 -5.65
C ALA A 28 -3.93 -0.02 -4.81
N PHE A 29 -3.15 0.24 -3.75
CA PHE A 29 -2.59 -0.83 -2.93
C PHE A 29 -3.60 -1.41 -1.95
N GLY A 30 -4.54 -0.61 -1.45
CA GLY A 30 -5.59 -1.09 -0.54
C GLY A 30 -6.55 -2.04 -1.25
N LEU A 31 -7.02 -1.67 -2.45
CA LEU A 31 -7.86 -2.55 -3.26
C LEU A 31 -7.10 -3.80 -3.70
N SER A 32 -5.82 -3.65 -4.10
CA SER A 32 -4.97 -4.79 -4.46
C SER A 32 -4.77 -5.74 -3.27
N ALA A 33 -4.54 -5.22 -2.07
CA ALA A 33 -4.40 -6.02 -0.86
C ALA A 33 -5.70 -6.77 -0.53
N GLY A 34 -6.85 -6.12 -0.65
CA GLY A 34 -8.16 -6.77 -0.46
C GLY A 34 -8.40 -7.90 -1.45
N LEU A 35 -8.16 -7.66 -2.74
CA LEU A 35 -8.35 -8.66 -3.80
C LEU A 35 -7.38 -9.84 -3.68
N VAL A 36 -6.09 -9.57 -3.45
CA VAL A 36 -5.07 -10.62 -3.30
C VAL A 36 -5.32 -11.42 -2.03
N GLY A 37 -5.66 -10.77 -0.91
CA GLY A 37 -6.01 -11.43 0.35
C GLY A 37 -7.24 -12.34 0.20
N TRP A 38 -8.30 -11.83 -0.44
CA TRP A 38 -9.49 -12.63 -0.73
C TRP A 38 -9.14 -13.89 -1.53
N ARG A 39 -8.32 -13.75 -2.58
CA ARG A 39 -7.87 -14.87 -3.41
C ARG A 39 -6.98 -15.87 -2.66
N LEU A 40 -6.13 -15.39 -1.75
CA LEU A 40 -5.20 -16.24 -1.00
C LEU A 40 -5.89 -17.13 0.04
N PHE A 41 -6.95 -16.63 0.68
CA PHE A 41 -7.57 -17.27 1.85
C PHE A 41 -8.96 -17.84 1.59
N PHE A 42 -9.72 -17.31 0.63
CA PHE A 42 -11.14 -17.63 0.47
C PHE A 42 -11.52 -18.13 -0.93
N SER A 43 -10.59 -18.20 -1.87
CA SER A 43 -10.87 -18.68 -3.23
C SER A 43 -10.31 -20.08 -3.44
N ASP A 44 -11.17 -21.04 -3.78
CA ASP A 44 -10.78 -22.38 -4.23
C ASP A 44 -10.09 -22.36 -5.60
N ALA A 45 -10.20 -21.24 -6.32
CA ALA A 45 -9.43 -21.00 -7.53
C ALA A 45 -7.96 -20.86 -7.11
N ALA A 46 -7.22 -21.96 -7.20
CA ALA A 46 -5.79 -21.97 -6.99
C ALA A 46 -5.17 -20.76 -7.69
N LEU A 47 -4.35 -20.01 -6.97
CA LEU A 47 -3.33 -19.15 -7.58
C LEU A 47 -2.29 -20.08 -8.26
N GLY A 48 -2.74 -20.89 -9.21
CA GLY A 48 -1.97 -21.83 -10.02
C GLY A 48 -1.18 -21.11 -11.12
N LYS A 49 -1.11 -19.79 -11.06
CA LYS A 49 -0.33 -18.93 -11.95
C LYS A 49 0.38 -17.86 -11.14
N ASN A 50 1.58 -17.53 -11.58
CA ASN A 50 2.45 -16.54 -10.97
C ASN A 50 1.88 -15.13 -11.21
N VAL A 51 1.08 -14.59 -10.27
CA VAL A 51 0.59 -13.19 -10.33
C VAL A 51 1.72 -12.19 -10.04
N VAL A 52 2.92 -12.70 -9.72
CA VAL A 52 4.16 -11.94 -9.56
C VAL A 52 4.56 -11.17 -10.83
N TYR A 53 4.23 -11.69 -12.02
CA TYR A 53 4.60 -11.01 -13.28
C TYR A 53 3.88 -9.66 -13.48
N PRO A 54 2.55 -9.55 -13.26
CA PRO A 54 1.89 -8.24 -13.24
C PRO A 54 2.16 -7.41 -11.96
N ALA A 55 2.45 -8.04 -10.81
CA ALA A 55 2.76 -7.30 -9.56
C ALA A 55 4.10 -6.54 -9.61
N TRP A 56 5.09 -7.06 -10.36
CA TRP A 56 6.33 -6.34 -10.68
C TRP A 56 6.03 -4.97 -11.32
N TYR A 57 5.03 -4.86 -12.21
CA TYR A 57 4.69 -3.58 -12.82
C TYR A 57 4.20 -2.57 -11.79
N LEU A 58 3.43 -3.00 -10.77
CA LEU A 58 3.02 -2.13 -9.67
C LEU A 58 4.20 -1.68 -8.81
N PHE A 59 5.18 -2.58 -8.61
CA PHE A 59 6.42 -2.24 -7.93
C PHE A 59 7.26 -1.24 -8.73
N TRP A 60 7.36 -1.40 -10.06
CA TRP A 60 8.05 -0.43 -10.93
C TRP A 60 7.35 0.89 -11.01
N VAL A 61 6.01 0.91 -11.08
CA VAL A 61 5.24 2.15 -11.01
C VAL A 61 5.52 2.84 -9.67
N GLY A 62 5.47 2.12 -8.55
CA GLY A 62 5.82 2.67 -7.24
C GLY A 62 7.26 3.20 -7.17
N TYR A 63 8.23 2.40 -7.64
CA TYR A 63 9.66 2.73 -7.67
C TYR A 63 9.97 3.92 -8.57
N PHE A 64 9.39 3.99 -9.78
CA PHE A 64 9.55 5.13 -10.68
C PHE A 64 8.96 6.41 -10.09
N PHE A 65 7.81 6.32 -9.42
CA PHE A 65 7.20 7.45 -8.75
C PHE A 65 8.03 7.92 -7.53
N PHE A 66 8.68 7.01 -6.81
CA PHE A 66 9.53 7.34 -5.66
C PHE A 66 10.91 7.88 -6.07
N ILE A 67 11.53 7.34 -7.12
CA ILE A 67 12.89 7.70 -7.54
C ILE A 67 12.93 8.90 -8.49
N ARG A 68 11.90 9.14 -9.32
CA ARG A 68 11.81 10.39 -10.10
C ARG A 68 11.52 11.63 -9.27
N LYS A 69 11.53 11.54 -7.93
CA LYS A 69 11.50 12.71 -7.06
C LYS A 69 12.89 13.36 -7.07
N ASP A 70 13.19 14.03 -8.19
CA ASP A 70 14.16 15.12 -8.31
C ASP A 70 14.05 16.01 -7.07
N ARG A 71 15.14 16.31 -6.35
CA ARG A 71 16.09 17.41 -6.65
C ARG A 71 15.46 18.80 -6.84
N THR A 72 14.16 18.97 -6.66
CA THR A 72 13.54 20.30 -6.52
C THR A 72 13.49 20.67 -5.04
N VAL A 73 14.38 21.59 -4.70
CA VAL A 73 14.92 21.99 -3.38
C VAL A 73 13.90 22.66 -2.42
N ALA A 74 12.60 22.45 -2.59
CA ALA A 74 11.60 22.92 -1.61
C ALA A 74 10.30 22.12 -1.70
N ALA A 75 10.35 20.80 -1.44
CA ALA A 75 9.15 20.14 -0.93
C ALA A 75 8.93 20.69 0.49
N ASP A 76 7.79 21.36 0.73
CA ASP A 76 7.44 21.93 2.03
C ASP A 76 7.89 21.03 3.19
N GLU A 77 8.53 21.61 4.22
CA GLU A 77 9.01 20.85 5.39
C GLU A 77 7.88 19.99 5.99
N ARG A 78 6.64 20.48 5.93
CA ARG A 78 5.42 19.76 6.27
C ARG A 78 5.27 18.44 5.51
N ASP A 79 5.35 18.48 4.19
CA ASP A 79 5.25 17.31 3.32
C ASP A 79 6.35 16.30 3.65
N ARG A 80 7.57 16.78 3.94
CA ARG A 80 8.70 15.93 4.34
C ARG A 80 8.42 15.21 5.66
N ILE A 81 7.86 15.92 6.64
CA ILE A 81 7.48 15.35 7.94
C ILE A 81 6.38 14.29 7.75
N ILE A 82 5.34 14.59 6.98
CA ILE A 82 4.24 13.63 6.73
C ILE A 82 4.74 12.39 6.01
N GLN A 83 5.60 12.55 5.00
CA GLN A 83 6.25 11.42 4.32
C GLN A 83 7.08 10.57 5.28
N ALA A 84 7.85 11.18 6.18
CA ALA A 84 8.64 10.44 7.17
C ALA A 84 7.75 9.61 8.11
N HIS A 85 6.60 10.14 8.56
CA HIS A 85 5.63 9.39 9.35
C HIS A 85 5.05 8.20 8.57
N GLY A 86 4.65 8.43 7.32
CA GLY A 86 4.18 7.35 6.45
C GLY A 86 5.23 6.26 6.27
N VAL A 87 6.50 6.63 5.98
CA VAL A 87 7.61 5.66 5.78
C VAL A 87 7.83 4.83 7.04
N ARG A 88 7.90 5.47 8.21
CA ARG A 88 8.07 4.77 9.50
C ARG A 88 6.92 3.79 9.76
N ALA A 89 5.67 4.21 9.53
CA ALA A 89 4.50 3.35 9.71
C ALA A 89 4.50 2.15 8.76
N GLY A 90 4.80 2.38 7.47
CA GLY A 90 4.89 1.31 6.47
C GLY A 90 5.94 0.26 6.81
N TYR A 91 7.16 0.69 7.15
CA TYR A 91 8.24 -0.23 7.54
C TYR A 91 7.96 -0.94 8.87
N ALA A 92 7.45 -0.23 9.88
CA ALA A 92 7.11 -0.83 11.16
C ALA A 92 6.03 -1.92 11.00
N ALA A 93 5.01 -1.66 10.17
CA ALA A 93 3.99 -2.65 9.87
C ALA A 93 4.53 -3.83 9.07
N LEU A 94 5.41 -3.61 8.09
CA LEU A 94 6.03 -4.71 7.36
C LEU A 94 6.86 -5.60 8.29
N ALA A 95 7.68 -4.99 9.14
CA ALA A 95 8.46 -5.72 10.14
C ALA A 95 7.57 -6.52 11.09
N LEU A 96 6.51 -5.90 11.62
CA LEU A 96 5.55 -6.57 12.50
C LEU A 96 4.86 -7.74 11.79
N MET A 97 4.40 -7.55 10.55
CA MET A 97 3.77 -8.61 9.75
C MET A 97 4.72 -9.78 9.54
N LEU A 98 5.99 -9.53 9.21
CA LEU A 98 6.99 -10.58 9.05
C LEU A 98 7.25 -11.35 10.36
N VAL A 99 7.33 -10.65 11.49
CA VAL A 99 7.48 -11.28 12.82
C VAL A 99 6.27 -12.15 13.14
N VAL A 100 5.05 -11.62 13.00
CA VAL A 100 3.80 -12.35 13.27
C VAL A 100 3.69 -13.58 12.38
N VAL A 101 4.00 -13.45 11.09
CA VAL A 101 3.99 -14.59 10.15
C VAL A 101 5.01 -15.64 10.55
N SER A 102 6.20 -15.23 11.00
CA SER A 102 7.25 -16.17 11.44
C SER A 102 6.79 -16.97 12.66
N VAL A 103 6.19 -16.30 13.65
CA VAL A 103 5.63 -16.96 14.85
C VAL A 103 4.46 -17.89 14.47
N LEU A 104 3.57 -17.46 13.58
CA LEU A 104 2.47 -18.29 13.12
C LEU A 104 2.95 -19.49 12.31
N ALA A 105 4.04 -19.36 11.55
CA ALA A 105 4.61 -20.47 10.79
C ALA A 105 5.13 -21.60 11.69
N GLU A 106 5.58 -21.31 12.93
CA GLU A 106 5.94 -22.34 13.89
C GLU A 106 4.73 -23.18 14.32
N GLY A 107 3.57 -22.53 14.55
CA GLY A 107 2.34 -23.21 14.96
C GLY A 107 1.53 -23.83 13.82
N TYR A 108 1.70 -23.34 12.58
CA TYR A 108 0.93 -23.73 11.40
C TYR A 108 1.82 -24.20 10.24
N GLY A 109 3.01 -24.75 10.55
CA GLY A 109 3.99 -25.16 9.55
C GLY A 109 3.43 -26.14 8.51
N GLU A 110 2.57 -27.08 8.91
CA GLU A 110 1.91 -28.01 7.98
C GLU A 110 0.98 -27.31 6.99
N PHE A 111 0.25 -26.28 7.44
CA PHE A 111 -0.58 -25.47 6.56
C PHE A 111 0.29 -24.79 5.50
N VAL A 112 1.42 -24.19 5.91
CA VAL A 112 2.34 -23.52 4.97
C VAL A 112 2.98 -24.51 4.01
N ALA A 113 3.41 -25.67 4.50
CA ALA A 113 4.02 -26.74 3.70
C ALA A 113 3.04 -27.33 2.66
N SER A 114 1.73 -27.31 2.94
CA SER A 114 0.69 -27.75 2.00
C SER A 114 0.46 -26.79 0.82
N ARG A 115 1.03 -25.58 0.86
CA ARG A 115 0.82 -24.55 -0.17
C ARG A 115 1.90 -24.60 -1.24
N THR A 116 1.52 -24.20 -2.45
CA THR A 116 2.44 -24.13 -3.59
C THR A 116 3.44 -22.98 -3.43
N GLY A 117 4.60 -23.05 -4.08
CA GLY A 117 5.57 -21.94 -4.10
C GLY A 117 4.97 -20.63 -4.65
N TYR A 118 3.98 -20.71 -5.54
CA TYR A 118 3.24 -19.55 -6.02
C TYR A 118 2.37 -18.91 -4.95
N TRP A 119 1.77 -19.70 -4.05
CA TRP A 119 1.00 -19.16 -2.93
C TRP A 119 1.90 -18.30 -2.04
N LEU A 120 3.10 -18.78 -1.70
CA LEU A 120 4.05 -18.03 -0.86
C LEU A 120 4.49 -16.72 -1.52
N ALA A 121 4.78 -16.74 -2.84
CA ALA A 121 5.15 -15.54 -3.56
C ALA A 121 4.01 -14.49 -3.58
N ASN A 122 2.77 -14.93 -3.83
CA ASN A 122 1.60 -14.04 -3.79
C ASN A 122 1.31 -13.53 -2.37
N PHE A 123 1.57 -14.35 -1.35
CA PHE A 123 1.46 -13.96 0.05
C PHE A 123 2.46 -12.85 0.42
N LEU A 124 3.72 -12.96 -0.02
CA LEU A 124 4.71 -11.88 0.18
C LEU A 124 4.30 -10.58 -0.53
N VAL A 125 3.80 -10.67 -1.76
CA VAL A 125 3.24 -9.50 -2.48
C VAL A 125 2.08 -8.89 -1.70
N TRP A 126 1.20 -9.71 -1.12
CA TRP A 126 0.11 -9.23 -0.29
C TRP A 126 0.59 -8.45 0.94
N LEU A 127 1.62 -8.92 1.64
CA LEU A 127 2.22 -8.20 2.77
C LEU A 127 2.80 -6.85 2.36
N VAL A 128 3.47 -6.78 1.20
CA VAL A 128 3.98 -5.52 0.65
C VAL A 128 2.83 -4.57 0.32
N CYS A 129 1.77 -5.05 -0.32
CA CYS A 129 0.59 -4.24 -0.60
C CYS A 129 -0.06 -3.70 0.69
N LEU A 130 -0.17 -4.50 1.74
CA LEU A 130 -0.67 -4.05 3.04
C LEU A 130 0.24 -2.97 3.66
N SER A 131 1.56 -3.15 3.62
CA SER A 131 2.52 -2.19 4.14
C SER A 131 2.43 -0.83 3.41
N VAL A 132 2.39 -0.85 2.07
CA VAL A 132 2.25 0.37 1.26
C VAL A 132 0.88 1.02 1.48
N SER A 133 -0.17 0.23 1.65
CA SER A 133 -1.50 0.75 1.99
C SER A 133 -1.49 1.48 3.33
N LEU A 134 -0.82 0.92 4.35
CA LEU A 134 -0.73 1.57 5.65
C LEU A 134 0.12 2.85 5.60
N HIS A 135 1.25 2.82 4.87
CA HIS A 135 2.03 4.02 4.58
C HIS A 135 1.16 5.14 4.00
N ALA A 136 0.38 4.82 2.97
CA ALA A 136 -0.51 5.75 2.30
C ALA A 136 -1.67 6.21 3.22
N ALA A 137 -2.25 5.30 4.02
CA ALA A 137 -3.31 5.61 4.97
C ALA A 137 -2.85 6.61 6.04
N VAL A 138 -1.64 6.42 6.58
CA VAL A 138 -1.06 7.35 7.56
C VAL A 138 -0.80 8.72 6.94
N MET A 139 -0.27 8.76 5.72
CA MET A 139 -0.10 10.04 5.02
C MET A 139 -1.45 10.75 4.81
N VAL A 140 -2.46 10.03 4.29
CA VAL A 140 -3.81 10.56 4.10
C VAL A 140 -4.41 11.08 5.41
N TRP A 141 -4.25 10.32 6.50
CA TRP A 141 -4.73 10.72 7.82
C TRP A 141 -4.11 12.03 8.30
N HIS A 142 -2.78 12.17 8.18
CA HIS A 142 -2.09 13.40 8.57
C HIS A 142 -2.49 14.59 7.70
N TYR A 143 -2.59 14.39 6.39
CA TYR A 143 -3.07 15.45 5.49
C TYR A 143 -4.50 15.88 5.81
N TRP A 144 -5.39 14.93 6.12
CA TRP A 144 -6.77 15.20 6.49
C TRP A 144 -6.87 15.90 7.84
N ARG A 145 -6.08 15.48 8.83
CA ARG A 145 -6.03 16.12 10.16
C ARG A 145 -5.55 17.57 10.06
N ASP A 146 -4.50 17.84 9.29
CA ASP A 146 -3.95 19.19 9.16
C ASP A 146 -4.89 20.18 8.44
N ARG A 147 -5.90 19.70 7.70
CA ARG A 147 -6.91 20.55 7.06
C ARG A 147 -8.04 20.96 7.99
N ARG A 148 -8.20 20.26 9.12
CA ARG A 148 -9.26 20.51 10.12
C ARG A 148 -8.70 21.35 11.25
#